data_AF-A0A7J6SGG4-F1
#
_entry.id   AF-A0A7J6SGG4-F1
#
_cell.length_a   1.000
_cell.length_b   1.000
_cell.length_c   1.000
_cell.angle_alpha   90.00
_cell.angle_beta   90.00
_cell.angle_gamma   90.00
#
_symmetry.space_group_name_H-M   'P 1'
#
loop_
_entity.id
_entity.type
_entity.pdbx_description
1 polymer ?
#
loop_
_entity_poly.entity_id
_entity_poly.type
_entity_poly.pdbx_seq_one_letter_code
_entity_poly.pdbx_strand_id
1 'polypeptide(L)'
;SFRNSVVVLERHNNVGRVCSHARNNSQTLHRGDIETNYSIHKARRANAQAELLCRFTTTVLEEPERDSCIFRMSKLCLGVGEEEQELLRQRYESFHEEFPSMRFTEEKEEIFRLEPAVVLEDLDGSSFRSEPLAAIAIEDEYAAVNYGELTYSFVRHSRRHASETGKRVEFITSTKVESLAPSDDGDVMLRCSMNDVEVRARFCVVSAGGYSLLLAHSLGLAKHLSLLPIAGSFFFAGSSGAYRRLLNGKVYAVQDPALPFAAPHADPDVAKLGHPTRFGPTAAFHPMMERYLFESLPDALRTMQLTDPATIAALADILAERPHLIGYALAQMTYEAPLFGEHQYAINEAGRLVPAIARERVRLSPAWGFGGVRPQLLDTRKKTLLMGAGKIIEPEVPNMIFNITPSPGATVCLASALSD
;
A
#
# COMPACT_ATOMS: atom_id res chain seq x y z
N SER A 1 3.88 2.38 37.96
CA SER A 1 2.87 3.27 37.35
C SER A 1 3.60 4.38 36.60
N PHE A 2 3.77 4.22 35.28
CA PHE A 2 4.40 5.23 34.44
C PHE A 2 3.32 6.20 33.96
N ARG A 3 3.08 7.29 34.70
CA ARG A 3 2.31 8.41 34.15
C ARG A 3 3.18 9.09 33.07
N ASN A 4 2.62 9.37 31.88
CA ASN A 4 3.29 9.98 30.72
C ASN A 4 4.35 9.10 30.02
N SER A 5 4.08 7.81 29.84
CA SER A 5 4.92 6.91 29.04
C SER A 5 4.18 6.30 27.85
N VAL A 6 4.89 6.11 26.75
CA VAL A 6 4.47 5.27 25.62
C VAL A 6 5.42 4.08 25.52
N VAL A 7 4.87 2.87 25.40
CA VAL A 7 5.64 1.66 25.12
C VAL A 7 5.14 1.11 23.78
N VAL A 8 6.07 0.91 22.85
CA VAL A 8 5.81 0.29 21.55
C VAL A 8 6.37 -1.11 21.58
N LEU A 9 5.51 -2.11 21.39
CA LEU A 9 5.88 -3.52 21.31
C LEU A 9 5.93 -3.95 19.84
N GLU A 10 7.05 -4.52 19.41
CA GLU A 10 7.28 -4.97 18.04
C GLU A 10 7.71 -6.44 18.05
N ARG A 11 7.01 -7.27 17.28
CA ARG A 11 7.28 -8.71 17.17
C ARG A 11 8.65 -8.98 16.57
N HIS A 12 9.04 -8.21 15.56
CA HIS A 12 10.30 -8.41 14.86
C HIS A 12 11.47 -7.80 15.62
N ASN A 13 12.70 -8.16 15.23
CA ASN A 13 13.93 -7.67 15.85
C ASN A 13 14.20 -6.17 15.63
N ASN A 14 13.39 -5.50 14.82
CA ASN A 14 13.42 -4.06 14.61
C ASN A 14 12.05 -3.57 14.12
N VAL A 15 11.83 -2.26 14.14
CA VAL A 15 10.64 -1.63 13.55
C VAL A 15 10.67 -1.70 12.02
N GLY A 16 9.49 -1.62 11.40
CA GLY A 16 9.37 -1.44 9.94
C GLY A 16 9.84 -2.64 9.10
N ARG A 17 9.73 -3.86 9.64
CA ARG A 17 10.20 -5.10 8.97
C ARG A 17 9.18 -5.75 8.04
N VAL A 18 7.90 -5.38 8.14
CA VAL A 18 6.80 -5.94 7.35
C VAL A 18 6.30 -4.92 6.32
N CYS A 19 5.06 -4.43 6.40
CA CYS A 19 4.48 -3.55 5.38
C CYS A 19 5.19 -2.19 5.25
N SER A 20 5.78 -1.67 6.33
CA SER A 20 6.57 -0.43 6.28
C SER A 20 7.99 -0.64 5.74
N HIS A 21 8.42 -1.88 5.50
CA HIS A 21 9.73 -2.11 4.89
C HIS A 21 9.76 -1.54 3.48
N ALA A 22 10.86 -0.90 3.09
CA ALA A 22 10.98 -0.17 1.82
C ALA A 22 10.69 -1.01 0.56
N ARG A 23 10.76 -2.34 0.67
CA ARG A 23 10.54 -3.31 -0.43
C ARG A 23 9.14 -3.93 -0.44
N ASN A 24 8.32 -3.68 0.57
CA ASN A 24 7.05 -4.39 0.79
C ASN A 24 5.82 -3.50 0.49
N ASN A 25 6.03 -2.37 -0.19
CA ASN A 25 5.00 -1.41 -0.58
C ASN A 25 5.41 -0.69 -1.87
N SER A 26 4.46 0.01 -2.49
CA SER A 26 4.67 0.80 -3.72
C SER A 26 5.42 2.12 -3.51
N GLN A 27 5.86 2.43 -2.29
CA GLN A 27 6.57 3.67 -1.96
C GLN A 27 5.79 4.93 -2.40
N THR A 28 4.45 4.90 -2.43
CA THR A 28 3.65 5.98 -3.01
C THR A 28 3.01 6.86 -1.94
N LEU A 29 3.11 8.17 -2.13
CA LEU A 29 2.30 9.15 -1.41
C LEU A 29 1.06 9.49 -2.25
N HIS A 30 -0.04 8.82 -1.96
CA HIS A 30 -1.32 9.05 -2.64
C HIS A 30 -1.92 10.38 -2.19
N ARG A 31 -2.24 11.26 -3.13
CA ARG A 31 -2.86 12.58 -2.87
C ARG A 31 -4.31 12.66 -3.33
N GLY A 32 -4.82 11.68 -4.07
CA GLY A 32 -6.19 11.66 -4.60
C GLY A 32 -6.32 12.26 -6.00
N ASP A 33 -5.23 12.79 -6.56
CA ASP A 33 -5.19 13.48 -7.85
C ASP A 33 -5.24 12.50 -9.03
N ILE A 34 -4.39 11.47 -9.02
CA ILE A 34 -4.28 10.48 -10.09
C ILE A 34 -5.02 9.16 -9.81
N GLU A 35 -5.56 8.96 -8.60
CA GLU A 35 -6.35 7.78 -8.24
C GLU A 35 -7.77 7.85 -8.86
N THR A 36 -7.92 7.36 -10.09
CA THR A 36 -9.15 7.43 -10.88
C THR A 36 -10.39 6.86 -10.19
N ASN A 37 -10.20 5.96 -9.22
CA ASN A 37 -11.30 5.39 -8.45
C ASN A 37 -11.78 6.24 -7.26
N TYR A 38 -11.16 7.40 -7.00
CA TYR A 38 -11.55 8.28 -5.89
C TYR A 38 -12.61 9.27 -6.35
N SER A 39 -13.64 9.45 -5.52
CA SER A 39 -14.51 10.63 -5.61
C SER A 39 -13.75 11.88 -5.16
N ILE A 40 -14.20 13.06 -5.59
CA ILE A 40 -13.56 14.34 -5.20
C ILE A 40 -13.49 14.53 -3.68
N HIS A 41 -14.52 14.09 -2.94
CA HIS A 41 -14.54 14.14 -1.47
C HIS A 41 -13.46 13.23 -0.86
N LYS A 42 -13.30 12.02 -1.39
CA LYS A 42 -12.26 11.09 -0.93
C LYS A 42 -10.86 11.62 -1.27
N ALA A 43 -10.70 12.22 -2.45
CA ALA A 43 -9.46 12.82 -2.90
C ALA A 43 -9.05 14.01 -2.02
N ARG A 44 -9.96 14.95 -1.73
CA ARG A 44 -9.71 16.05 -0.77
C ARG A 44 -9.22 15.53 0.58
N ARG A 45 -9.85 14.47 1.11
CA ARG A 45 -9.44 13.84 2.36
C ARG A 45 -8.04 13.23 2.25
N ALA A 46 -7.75 12.49 1.19
CA ALA A 46 -6.44 11.89 0.96
C ALA A 46 -5.34 12.97 0.84
N ASN A 47 -5.60 14.05 0.11
CA ASN A 47 -4.66 15.17 -0.04
C ASN A 47 -4.35 15.82 1.32
N ALA A 48 -5.38 16.10 2.13
CA ALA A 48 -5.19 16.67 3.46
C ALA A 48 -4.36 15.75 4.38
N GLN A 49 -4.55 14.44 4.27
CA GLN A 49 -3.78 13.46 5.04
C GLN A 49 -2.32 13.38 4.55
N ALA A 50 -2.09 13.33 3.23
CA ALA A 50 -0.75 13.34 2.62
C ALA A 50 0.04 14.61 2.99
N GLU A 51 -0.66 15.74 3.09
CA GLU A 51 -0.07 17.03 3.45
C GLU A 51 0.50 17.04 4.87
N LEU A 52 -0.06 16.27 5.81
CA LEU A 52 0.53 16.11 7.14
C LEU A 52 1.94 15.52 7.05
N LEU A 53 2.13 14.51 6.21
CA LEU A 53 3.44 13.90 6.01
C LEU A 53 4.40 14.84 5.29
N CYS A 54 3.93 15.56 4.28
CA CYS A 54 4.75 16.56 3.59
C CYS A 54 5.22 17.65 4.56
N ARG A 55 4.32 18.17 5.40
CA ARG A 55 4.69 19.17 6.42
C ARG A 55 5.65 18.61 7.45
N PHE A 56 5.42 17.40 7.96
CA PHE A 56 6.36 16.74 8.88
C PHE A 56 7.76 16.67 8.24
N THR A 57 7.85 16.15 7.02
CA THR A 57 9.14 15.97 6.34
C THR A 57 9.83 17.28 5.97
N THR A 58 9.10 18.33 5.59
CA THR A 58 9.71 19.61 5.18
C THR A 58 10.00 20.57 6.34
N THR A 59 9.35 20.40 7.49
CA THR A 59 9.50 21.32 8.63
C THR A 59 10.26 20.72 9.82
N VAL A 60 10.27 19.39 9.96
CA VAL A 60 10.91 18.70 11.09
C VAL A 60 12.22 18.02 10.68
N LEU A 61 12.37 17.60 9.42
CA LEU A 61 13.53 16.84 8.96
C LEU A 61 14.54 17.72 8.24
N GLU A 62 15.81 17.54 8.61
CA GLU A 62 16.96 18.18 7.97
C GLU A 62 17.38 17.44 6.68
N GLU A 63 18.16 18.11 5.84
CA GLU A 63 18.41 17.74 4.45
C GLU A 63 18.94 16.33 4.13
N PRO A 64 19.83 15.68 4.92
CA PRO A 64 20.15 14.28 4.60
C PRO A 64 19.04 13.30 5.00
N GLU A 65 18.27 13.61 6.06
CA GLU A 65 17.20 12.73 6.52
C GLU A 65 15.96 12.87 5.63
N ARG A 66 15.53 14.10 5.36
CA ARG A 66 14.36 14.40 4.53
C ARG A 66 14.45 13.72 3.17
N ASP A 67 15.60 13.90 2.51
CA ASP A 67 15.82 13.42 1.15
C ASP A 67 16.00 11.88 1.10
N SER A 68 16.20 11.23 2.25
CA SER A 68 16.14 9.76 2.35
C SER A 68 14.71 9.22 2.59
N CYS A 69 13.80 10.07 3.09
CA CYS A 69 12.45 9.68 3.48
C CYS A 69 11.41 9.96 2.39
N ILE A 70 11.47 11.12 1.73
CA ILE A 70 10.45 11.59 0.78
C ILE A 70 11.09 12.14 -0.49
N PHE A 71 10.48 11.84 -1.63
CA PHE A 71 11.07 12.12 -2.94
C PHE A 71 10.08 12.86 -3.82
N ARG A 72 10.60 13.90 -4.50
CA ARG A 72 9.87 14.61 -5.55
C ARG A 72 10.06 13.90 -6.88
N MET A 73 8.99 13.73 -7.64
CA MET A 73 9.00 13.16 -9.00
C MET A 73 7.68 13.42 -9.72
N SER A 74 7.68 13.14 -11.02
CA SER A 74 6.47 13.12 -11.82
C SER A 74 5.51 12.00 -11.40
N LYS A 75 4.22 12.25 -11.56
CA LYS A 75 3.15 11.26 -11.52
C LYS A 75 2.32 11.37 -12.78
N LEU A 76 2.01 10.24 -13.39
CA LEU A 76 1.23 10.13 -14.62
C LEU A 76 0.12 9.10 -14.39
N CYS A 77 -1.14 9.47 -14.60
CA CYS A 77 -2.19 8.49 -14.90
C CYS A 77 -2.32 8.39 -16.42
N LEU A 78 -2.01 7.23 -16.98
CA LEU A 78 -2.00 6.96 -18.41
C LEU A 78 -3.27 6.23 -18.83
N GLY A 79 -4.02 6.85 -19.75
CA GLY A 79 -5.13 6.24 -20.47
C GLY A 79 -4.67 5.76 -21.84
N VAL A 80 -4.99 4.51 -22.17
CA VAL A 80 -4.66 3.88 -23.46
C VAL A 80 -5.95 3.47 -24.16
N GLY A 81 -6.18 4.04 -25.35
CA GLY A 81 -7.42 3.87 -26.12
C GLY A 81 -8.49 4.91 -25.77
N GLU A 82 -9.48 5.04 -26.66
CA GLU A 82 -10.48 6.12 -26.64
C GLU A 82 -11.33 6.15 -25.36
N GLU A 83 -11.67 4.97 -24.81
CA GLU A 83 -12.47 4.87 -23.58
C GLU A 83 -11.75 5.50 -22.37
N GLU A 84 -10.46 5.21 -22.22
CA GLU A 84 -9.66 5.74 -21.12
C GLU A 84 -9.31 7.21 -21.32
N GLN A 85 -9.17 7.67 -22.57
CA GLN A 85 -9.03 9.08 -22.88
C GLN A 85 -10.24 9.89 -22.38
N GLU A 86 -11.45 9.42 -22.69
CA GLU A 86 -12.68 10.06 -22.24
C GLU A 86 -12.80 10.05 -20.70
N LEU A 87 -12.46 8.94 -20.05
CA LEU A 87 -12.47 8.84 -18.60
C LEU A 87 -11.51 9.86 -17.95
N LEU A 88 -10.30 9.99 -18.49
CA LEU A 88 -9.33 10.97 -17.98
C LEU A 88 -9.75 12.42 -18.26
N ARG A 89 -10.38 12.69 -19.40
CA ARG A 89 -10.94 14.02 -19.73
C ARG A 89 -11.99 14.42 -18.69
N GLN A 90 -13.00 13.56 -18.46
CA GLN A 90 -14.05 13.79 -17.47
C GLN A 90 -13.50 13.96 -16.05
N ARG A 91 -12.49 13.15 -15.70
CA ARG A 91 -11.82 13.26 -14.40
C ARG A 91 -11.14 14.61 -14.25
N TYR A 92 -10.37 15.05 -15.25
CA TYR A 92 -9.68 16.34 -15.19
C TYR A 92 -10.66 17.49 -15.03
N GLU A 93 -11.72 17.53 -15.82
CA GLU A 93 -12.78 18.54 -15.71
C GLU A 93 -13.35 18.61 -14.28
N SER A 94 -13.55 17.47 -13.64
CA SER A 94 -14.11 17.37 -12.30
C SER A 94 -13.12 17.65 -11.15
N PHE A 95 -11.81 17.63 -11.40
CA PHE A 95 -10.77 17.67 -10.35
C PHE A 95 -9.81 18.87 -10.42
N HIS A 96 -9.59 19.45 -11.60
CA HIS A 96 -8.50 20.42 -11.82
C HIS A 96 -8.60 21.69 -10.94
N GLU A 97 -9.80 22.13 -10.55
CA GLU A 97 -9.98 23.27 -9.64
C GLU A 97 -9.41 22.99 -8.24
N GLU A 98 -9.55 21.76 -7.75
CA GLU A 98 -9.08 21.33 -6.42
C GLU A 98 -7.61 20.91 -6.42
N PHE A 99 -7.11 20.48 -7.58
CA PHE A 99 -5.76 19.97 -7.78
C PHE A 99 -5.08 20.75 -8.92
N PRO A 100 -4.63 21.99 -8.66
CA PRO A 100 -4.15 22.91 -9.69
C PRO A 100 -2.83 22.48 -10.36
N SER A 101 -2.11 21.51 -9.78
CA SER A 101 -0.92 20.90 -10.38
C SER A 101 -1.24 19.85 -11.44
N MET A 102 -2.48 19.38 -11.52
CA MET A 102 -2.91 18.46 -12.57
C MET A 102 -2.87 19.15 -13.94
N ARG A 103 -2.30 18.46 -14.91
CA ARG A 103 -2.29 18.82 -16.33
C ARG A 103 -2.91 17.67 -17.11
N PHE A 104 -3.90 17.94 -17.96
CA PHE A 104 -4.43 16.95 -18.89
C PHE A 104 -3.87 17.16 -20.30
N THR A 105 -3.53 16.08 -20.98
CA THR A 105 -3.06 16.13 -22.37
C THR A 105 -3.43 14.84 -23.11
N GLU A 106 -3.69 14.97 -24.41
CA GLU A 106 -3.87 13.87 -25.37
C GLU A 106 -2.75 13.86 -26.42
N GLU A 107 -1.85 14.84 -26.35
CA GLU A 107 -0.74 15.03 -27.26
C GLU A 107 0.42 14.12 -26.84
N LYS A 108 0.77 13.16 -27.71
CA LYS A 108 1.81 12.16 -27.44
C LYS A 108 3.17 12.80 -27.20
N GLU A 109 3.44 13.92 -27.85
CA GLU A 109 4.66 14.72 -27.70
C GLU A 109 4.78 15.26 -26.27
N GLU A 110 3.68 15.66 -25.64
CA GLU A 110 3.71 16.16 -24.27
C GLU A 110 3.95 15.04 -23.27
N ILE A 111 3.30 13.89 -23.46
CA ILE A 111 3.53 12.68 -22.66
C ILE A 111 4.97 12.21 -22.82
N PHE A 112 5.51 12.24 -24.05
CA PHE A 112 6.87 11.82 -24.37
C PHE A 112 7.92 12.67 -23.66
N ARG A 113 7.69 13.98 -23.46
CA ARG A 113 8.61 14.83 -22.69
C ARG A 113 8.77 14.37 -21.24
N LEU A 114 7.71 13.81 -20.64
CA LEU A 114 7.72 13.35 -19.25
C LEU A 114 8.19 11.91 -19.13
N GLU A 115 7.61 11.01 -19.92
CA GLU A 115 7.83 9.57 -19.84
C GLU A 115 8.02 8.96 -21.24
N PRO A 116 9.20 9.09 -21.88
CA PRO A 116 9.42 8.62 -23.24
C PRO A 116 9.04 7.15 -23.47
N ALA A 117 9.34 6.29 -22.50
CA ALA A 117 9.14 4.85 -22.61
C ALA A 117 7.66 4.44 -22.72
N VAL A 118 6.71 5.27 -22.31
CA VAL A 118 5.27 4.93 -22.42
C VAL A 118 4.68 5.27 -23.79
N VAL A 119 5.35 6.15 -24.53
CA VAL A 119 4.90 6.64 -25.84
C VAL A 119 5.61 5.90 -26.98
N LEU A 120 6.88 5.56 -26.81
CA LEU A 120 7.67 4.89 -27.83
C LEU A 120 7.19 3.45 -28.08
N GLU A 121 7.13 3.07 -29.35
CA GLU A 121 6.85 1.70 -29.79
C GLU A 121 8.00 0.74 -29.41
N ASP A 122 9.24 1.22 -29.52
CA ASP A 122 10.49 0.57 -29.09
C ASP A 122 11.44 1.62 -28.50
N LEU A 123 12.28 1.23 -27.53
CA LEU A 123 13.08 2.18 -26.73
C LEU A 123 14.23 2.85 -27.51
N ASP A 124 14.67 2.25 -28.60
CA ASP A 124 15.73 2.75 -29.50
C ASP A 124 15.16 3.42 -30.76
N GLY A 125 13.84 3.39 -30.94
CA GLY A 125 13.14 3.97 -32.08
C GLY A 125 12.74 5.43 -31.87
N SER A 126 12.22 6.02 -32.94
CA SER A 126 11.58 7.35 -32.92
C SER A 126 10.07 7.29 -33.20
N SER A 127 9.53 6.08 -33.41
CA SER A 127 8.10 5.88 -33.70
C SER A 127 7.30 5.84 -32.41
N PHE A 128 6.26 6.65 -32.35
CA PHE A 128 5.25 6.58 -31.29
C PHE A 128 4.31 5.41 -31.55
N ARG A 129 3.85 4.79 -30.46
CA ARG A 129 2.84 3.73 -30.51
C ARG A 129 1.56 4.22 -31.19
N SER A 130 0.86 3.33 -31.89
CA SER A 130 -0.33 3.71 -32.67
C SER A 130 -1.55 4.10 -31.83
N GLU A 131 -1.71 3.51 -30.65
CA GLU A 131 -2.92 3.65 -29.84
C GLU A 131 -3.13 5.11 -29.40
N PRO A 132 -4.39 5.59 -29.33
CA PRO A 132 -4.69 6.87 -28.70
C PRO A 132 -4.23 6.89 -27.24
N LEU A 133 -3.66 8.00 -26.79
CA LEU A 133 -3.19 8.17 -25.41
C LEU A 133 -3.80 9.42 -24.80
N ALA A 134 -4.08 9.37 -23.51
CA ALA A 134 -4.27 10.56 -22.69
C ALA A 134 -3.50 10.41 -21.40
N ALA A 135 -3.16 11.54 -20.79
CA ALA A 135 -2.58 11.54 -19.47
C ALA A 135 -3.09 12.67 -18.59
N ILE A 136 -3.24 12.36 -17.31
CA ILE A 136 -3.20 13.34 -16.24
C ILE A 136 -1.80 13.31 -15.66
N ALA A 137 -1.07 14.41 -15.81
CA ALA A 137 0.31 14.57 -15.38
C ALA A 137 0.42 15.56 -14.23
N ILE A 138 1.32 15.25 -13.29
CA ILE A 138 1.84 16.15 -12.27
C ILE A 138 3.36 16.05 -12.38
N GLU A 139 4.04 17.15 -12.70
CA GLU A 139 5.43 17.09 -13.14
C GLU A 139 6.42 16.96 -11.98
N ASP A 140 6.18 17.66 -10.87
CA ASP A 140 7.12 17.72 -9.76
C ASP A 140 6.42 17.94 -8.41
N GLU A 141 6.10 16.83 -7.72
CA GLU A 141 5.57 16.85 -6.36
C GLU A 141 6.17 15.73 -5.52
N TYR A 142 6.07 15.87 -4.19
CA TYR A 142 6.33 14.74 -3.30
C TYR A 142 5.33 13.62 -3.58
N ALA A 143 5.83 12.55 -4.19
CA ALA A 143 5.03 11.46 -4.74
C ALA A 143 5.52 10.09 -4.29
N ALA A 144 6.78 9.99 -3.87
CA ALA A 144 7.33 8.75 -3.32
C ALA A 144 7.87 8.90 -1.91
N VAL A 145 7.80 7.82 -1.14
CA VAL A 145 8.23 7.75 0.25
C VAL A 145 8.98 6.44 0.48
N ASN A 146 10.15 6.52 1.10
CA ASN A 146 10.80 5.35 1.66
C ASN A 146 10.20 5.08 3.05
N TYR A 147 9.24 4.16 3.11
CA TYR A 147 8.49 3.87 4.34
C TYR A 147 9.40 3.37 5.48
N GLY A 148 10.52 2.73 5.15
CA GLY A 148 11.48 2.22 6.12
C GLY A 148 12.23 3.35 6.80
N GLU A 149 12.85 4.24 6.01
CA GLU A 149 13.54 5.43 6.52
C GLU A 149 12.59 6.35 7.27
N LEU A 150 11.36 6.53 6.77
CA LEU A 150 10.34 7.29 7.46
C LEU A 150 9.97 6.68 8.83
N THR A 151 9.88 5.35 8.92
CA THR A 151 9.63 4.66 10.19
C THR A 151 10.77 4.91 11.19
N TYR A 152 12.03 4.81 10.74
CA TYR A 152 13.18 5.12 11.60
C TYR A 152 13.23 6.59 12.01
N SER A 153 12.84 7.50 11.12
CA SER A 153 12.67 8.93 11.41
C SER A 153 11.68 9.13 12.56
N PHE A 154 10.47 8.55 12.49
CA PHE A 154 9.49 8.64 13.59
C PHE A 154 10.02 8.13 14.92
N VAL A 155 10.75 7.01 14.93
CA VAL A 155 11.36 6.48 16.17
C VAL A 155 12.40 7.43 16.74
N ARG A 156 13.27 7.99 15.89
CA ARG A 156 14.31 8.92 16.31
C ARG A 156 13.74 10.22 16.86
N HIS A 157 12.78 10.82 16.15
CA HIS A 157 12.17 12.08 16.56
C HIS A 157 11.27 11.91 17.80
N SER A 158 10.56 10.79 17.95
CA SER A 158 9.79 10.51 19.18
C SER A 158 10.68 10.35 20.41
N ARG A 159 11.83 9.65 20.30
CA ARG A 159 12.82 9.53 21.38
C ARG A 159 13.45 10.88 21.73
N ARG A 160 13.81 11.68 20.72
CA ARG A 160 14.35 13.03 20.93
C ARG A 160 13.35 13.91 21.67
N HIS A 161 12.11 13.99 21.18
CA HIS A 161 11.05 14.76 21.82
C HIS A 161 10.79 14.29 23.26
N ALA A 162 10.82 12.98 23.51
CA ALA A 162 10.66 12.44 24.86
C ALA A 162 11.78 12.90 25.79
N SER A 163 13.04 12.86 25.33
CA SER A 163 14.20 13.36 26.07
C SER A 163 14.11 14.85 26.37
N GLU A 164 13.66 15.67 25.41
CA GLU A 164 13.54 17.13 25.55
C GLU A 164 12.39 17.54 26.49
N THR A 165 11.32 16.74 26.57
CA THR A 165 10.11 17.04 27.35
C THR A 165 10.00 16.29 28.67
N GLY A 166 10.98 15.43 28.99
CA GLY A 166 10.95 14.57 30.18
C GLY A 166 9.88 13.46 30.13
N LYS A 167 9.29 13.19 28.96
CA LYS A 167 8.40 12.04 28.73
C LYS A 167 9.21 10.76 28.55
N ARG A 168 8.56 9.60 28.64
CA ARG A 168 9.20 8.30 28.37
C ARG A 168 8.61 7.66 27.13
N VAL A 169 9.46 7.26 26.20
CA VAL A 169 9.08 6.45 25.03
C VAL A 169 10.04 5.28 24.94
N GLU A 170 9.51 4.06 24.99
CA GLU A 170 10.28 2.83 24.92
C GLU A 170 9.84 1.99 23.72
N PHE A 171 10.80 1.42 23.00
CA PHE A 171 10.55 0.51 21.89
C PHE A 171 11.14 -0.84 22.25
N ILE A 172 10.29 -1.83 22.44
CA ILE A 172 10.67 -3.19 22.81
C ILE A 172 10.40 -4.10 21.60
N THR A 173 11.47 -4.46 20.92
CA THR A 173 11.49 -5.34 19.73
C THR A 173 11.70 -6.80 20.13
N SER A 174 11.46 -7.72 19.21
CA SER A 174 11.48 -9.17 19.45
C SER A 174 10.44 -9.63 20.50
N THR A 175 9.33 -8.90 20.58
CA THR A 175 8.29 -9.09 21.60
C THR A 175 6.93 -9.19 20.92
N LYS A 176 6.46 -10.43 20.69
CA LYS A 176 5.13 -10.67 20.13
C LYS A 176 4.08 -10.51 21.22
N VAL A 177 3.07 -9.68 20.99
CA VAL A 177 1.84 -9.70 21.81
C VAL A 177 1.00 -10.90 21.38
N GLU A 178 0.71 -11.80 22.31
CA GLU A 178 -0.02 -13.03 22.04
C GLU A 178 -1.51 -12.92 22.36
N SER A 179 -1.84 -12.15 23.40
CA SER A 179 -3.22 -11.89 23.79
C SER A 179 -3.37 -10.55 24.50
N LEU A 180 -4.57 -10.01 24.44
CA LEU A 180 -5.01 -8.80 25.14
C LEU A 180 -6.20 -9.18 26.03
N ALA A 181 -6.35 -8.51 27.17
CA ALA A 181 -7.54 -8.62 28.00
C ALA A 181 -7.79 -7.32 28.77
N PRO A 182 -9.05 -6.88 28.96
CA PRO A 182 -9.34 -5.86 29.96
C PRO A 182 -9.07 -6.43 31.36
N SER A 183 -8.54 -5.61 32.25
CA SER A 183 -8.43 -5.89 33.68
C SER A 183 -9.64 -5.35 34.45
N ASP A 184 -9.82 -5.83 35.68
CA ASP A 184 -10.90 -5.39 36.58
C ASP A 184 -10.88 -3.88 36.86
N ASP A 185 -9.68 -3.27 36.81
CA ASP A 185 -9.48 -1.82 37.01
C ASP A 185 -9.70 -0.99 35.73
N GLY A 186 -10.07 -1.62 34.61
CA GLY A 186 -10.28 -0.98 33.32
C GLY A 186 -9.03 -0.78 32.46
N ASP A 187 -7.84 -1.11 32.96
CA ASP A 187 -6.61 -1.12 32.17
C ASP A 187 -6.57 -2.31 31.21
N VAL A 188 -5.72 -2.24 30.19
CA VAL A 188 -5.43 -3.31 29.23
C VAL A 188 -4.22 -4.11 29.68
N MET A 189 -4.38 -5.43 29.78
CA MET A 189 -3.31 -6.38 30.03
C MET A 189 -2.87 -7.02 28.71
N LEU A 190 -1.57 -6.99 28.44
CA LEU A 190 -0.96 -7.56 27.25
C LEU A 190 -0.03 -8.70 27.69
N ARG A 191 -0.25 -9.91 27.18
CA ARG A 191 0.67 -11.04 27.35
C ARG A 191 1.63 -11.10 26.17
N CYS A 192 2.92 -11.14 26.48
CA CYS A 192 3.99 -11.13 25.47
C CYS A 192 4.81 -12.41 25.48
N SER A 193 5.38 -12.78 24.32
CA SER A 193 6.14 -14.02 24.13
C SER A 193 7.48 -14.09 24.89
N MET A 194 8.00 -12.98 25.41
CA MET A 194 9.28 -12.96 26.14
C MET A 194 9.02 -13.10 27.64
N ASN A 195 9.45 -14.20 28.25
CA ASN A 195 9.43 -14.46 29.70
C ASN A 195 8.08 -14.29 30.40
N ASP A 196 6.96 -14.55 29.72
CA ASP A 196 5.59 -14.28 30.23
C ASP A 196 5.42 -12.86 30.79
N VAL A 197 6.15 -11.88 30.22
CA VAL A 197 6.06 -10.49 30.68
C VAL A 197 4.67 -9.97 30.37
N GLU A 198 3.94 -9.61 31.42
CA GLU A 198 2.69 -8.90 31.33
C GLU A 198 2.95 -7.39 31.30
N VAL A 199 2.47 -6.74 30.25
CA VAL A 199 2.48 -5.28 30.14
C VAL A 199 1.08 -4.77 30.46
N ARG A 200 1.01 -3.75 31.33
CA ARG A 200 -0.25 -3.10 31.71
C ARG A 200 -0.29 -1.68 31.15
N ALA A 201 -1.36 -1.34 30.44
CA ALA A 201 -1.53 -0.04 29.80
C ALA A 201 -2.94 0.52 30.04
N ARG A 202 -3.06 1.83 30.27
CA ARG A 202 -4.38 2.49 30.40
C ARG A 202 -5.14 2.55 29.08
N PHE A 203 -4.41 2.53 27.97
CA PHE A 203 -4.94 2.58 26.62
C PHE A 203 -4.00 1.81 25.69
N CYS A 204 -4.56 1.07 24.73
CA CYS A 204 -3.79 0.24 23.80
C CYS A 204 -4.21 0.53 22.35
N VAL A 205 -3.25 0.96 21.53
CA VAL A 205 -3.43 1.08 20.08
C VAL A 205 -2.75 -0.12 19.41
N VAL A 206 -3.55 -0.99 18.80
CA VAL A 206 -3.09 -2.18 18.08
C VAL A 206 -2.95 -1.83 16.60
N SER A 207 -1.71 -1.57 16.18
CA SER A 207 -1.35 -1.28 14.78
C SER A 207 -0.53 -2.40 14.14
N ALA A 208 -0.97 -3.64 14.33
CA ALA A 208 -0.25 -4.86 13.94
C ALA A 208 -0.65 -5.37 12.53
N GLY A 209 -1.03 -4.47 11.63
CA GLY A 209 -1.45 -4.81 10.27
C GLY A 209 -2.67 -5.75 10.26
N GLY A 210 -2.54 -6.91 9.60
CA GLY A 210 -3.61 -7.91 9.60
C GLY A 210 -3.82 -8.60 10.96
N TYR A 211 -2.79 -8.66 11.81
CA TYR A 211 -2.87 -9.27 13.14
C TYR A 211 -3.72 -8.45 14.11
N SER A 212 -4.00 -7.19 13.81
CA SER A 212 -4.96 -6.39 14.57
C SER A 212 -6.35 -7.06 14.60
N LEU A 213 -6.79 -7.66 13.49
CA LEU A 213 -8.05 -8.41 13.46
C LEU A 213 -7.96 -9.70 14.27
N LEU A 214 -6.83 -10.40 14.21
CA LEU A 214 -6.60 -11.61 15.02
C LEU A 214 -6.72 -11.33 16.51
N LEU A 215 -6.12 -10.23 16.99
CA LEU A 215 -6.18 -9.80 18.38
C LEU A 215 -7.60 -9.37 18.76
N ALA A 216 -8.31 -8.61 17.91
CA ALA A 216 -9.71 -8.28 18.13
C ALA A 216 -10.59 -9.55 18.21
N HIS A 217 -10.38 -10.53 17.32
CA HIS A 217 -11.07 -11.81 17.34
C HIS A 217 -10.81 -12.60 18.63
N SER A 218 -9.62 -12.51 19.22
CA SER A 218 -9.30 -13.19 20.48
C SER A 218 -10.14 -12.66 21.66
N LEU A 219 -10.60 -11.41 21.56
CA LEU A 219 -11.50 -10.75 22.52
C LEU A 219 -12.99 -10.96 22.20
N GLY A 220 -13.31 -11.74 21.16
CA GLY A 220 -14.70 -11.91 20.69
C GLY A 220 -15.24 -10.73 19.87
N LEU A 221 -14.41 -9.74 19.55
CA LEU A 221 -14.79 -8.54 18.81
C LEU A 221 -14.74 -8.76 17.30
N ALA A 222 -15.47 -7.94 16.55
CA ALA A 222 -15.42 -7.85 15.09
C ALA A 222 -15.53 -9.19 14.31
N LYS A 223 -16.15 -10.23 14.89
CA LYS A 223 -16.29 -11.57 14.28
C LYS A 223 -17.00 -11.61 12.92
N HIS A 224 -17.73 -10.55 12.59
CA HIS A 224 -18.37 -10.35 11.29
C HIS A 224 -17.40 -9.88 10.20
N LEU A 225 -16.14 -9.63 10.54
CA LEU A 225 -15.09 -9.29 9.59
C LEU A 225 -14.21 -10.52 9.35
N SER A 226 -13.93 -10.79 8.09
CA SER A 226 -12.96 -11.78 7.66
C SER A 226 -11.84 -11.08 6.88
N LEU A 227 -10.62 -11.62 6.96
CA LEU A 227 -9.44 -11.01 6.33
C LEU A 227 -8.93 -11.91 5.22
N LEU A 228 -8.95 -11.43 3.99
CA LEU A 228 -8.36 -12.06 2.82
C LEU A 228 -6.95 -11.47 2.61
N PRO A 229 -5.87 -12.25 2.79
CA PRO A 229 -4.54 -11.73 2.54
C PRO A 229 -4.27 -11.67 1.03
N ILE A 230 -3.93 -10.48 0.53
CA ILE A 230 -3.61 -10.23 -0.88
C ILE A 230 -2.12 -9.86 -0.97
N ALA A 231 -1.33 -10.67 -1.65
CA ALA A 231 0.07 -10.39 -1.90
C ALA A 231 0.24 -9.66 -3.23
N GLY A 232 1.24 -8.77 -3.26
CA GLY A 232 1.65 -8.10 -4.48
C GLY A 232 3.10 -8.41 -4.85
N SER A 233 3.31 -8.95 -6.04
CA SER A 233 4.63 -9.15 -6.64
C SER A 233 5.01 -8.00 -7.56
N PHE A 234 6.31 -7.72 -7.60
CA PHE A 234 6.89 -6.72 -8.49
C PHE A 234 7.88 -7.38 -9.44
N PHE A 235 8.10 -6.72 -10.58
CA PHE A 235 9.07 -7.13 -11.59
C PHE A 235 9.95 -5.95 -11.95
N PHE A 236 11.26 -6.13 -12.01
CA PHE A 236 12.18 -5.08 -12.47
C PHE A 236 12.40 -5.17 -13.99
N ALA A 237 12.52 -4.03 -14.64
CA ALA A 237 13.01 -3.95 -16.02
C ALA A 237 14.48 -4.35 -16.11
N GLY A 238 14.80 -5.28 -17.00
CA GLY A 238 16.13 -5.83 -17.19
C GLY A 238 16.33 -7.21 -16.55
N SER A 239 17.57 -7.68 -16.56
CA SER A 239 17.96 -8.97 -15.99
C SER A 239 18.59 -8.79 -14.61
N SER A 240 18.57 -9.85 -13.77
CA SER A 240 19.20 -9.83 -12.45
C SER A 240 20.65 -9.32 -12.53
N GLY A 241 20.95 -8.22 -11.81
CA GLY A 241 22.27 -7.57 -11.82
C GLY A 241 22.46 -6.47 -12.87
N ALA A 242 21.54 -6.32 -13.83
CA ALA A 242 21.56 -5.31 -14.88
C ALA A 242 20.17 -4.67 -15.06
N TYR A 243 19.58 -4.20 -13.96
CA TYR A 243 18.29 -3.53 -13.98
C TYR A 243 18.38 -2.16 -14.65
N ARG A 244 17.32 -1.78 -15.36
CA ARG A 244 17.22 -0.53 -16.12
C ARG A 244 16.22 0.42 -15.47
N ARG A 245 16.51 1.71 -15.55
CA ARG A 245 15.52 2.77 -15.33
C ARG A 245 14.91 3.10 -16.68
N LEU A 246 13.62 2.80 -16.85
CA LEU A 246 12.83 3.12 -18.04
C LEU A 246 11.98 4.37 -17.85
N LEU A 247 11.52 4.59 -16.62
CA LEU A 247 10.61 5.68 -16.25
C LEU A 247 11.32 6.73 -15.39
N ASN A 248 10.88 7.97 -15.52
CA ASN A 248 11.40 9.10 -14.78
C ASN A 248 10.68 9.27 -13.43
N GLY A 249 9.37 9.05 -13.39
CA GLY A 249 8.52 9.05 -12.20
C GLY A 249 7.47 7.94 -12.22
N LYS A 250 6.35 8.13 -11.52
CA LYS A 250 5.33 7.09 -11.32
C LYS A 250 4.30 7.11 -12.45
N VAL A 251 4.06 5.96 -13.08
CA VAL A 251 3.05 5.80 -14.13
C VAL A 251 2.00 4.78 -13.67
N TYR A 252 0.74 5.22 -13.59
CA TYR A 252 -0.41 4.43 -13.19
C TYR A 252 -1.34 4.21 -14.38
N ALA A 253 -1.84 3.00 -14.56
CA ALA A 253 -2.98 2.75 -15.44
C ALA A 253 -4.28 3.31 -14.85
N VAL A 254 -5.26 3.60 -15.71
CA VAL A 254 -6.65 3.85 -15.28
C VAL A 254 -7.16 2.64 -14.49
N GLN A 255 -7.76 2.90 -13.33
CA GLN A 255 -8.22 1.86 -12.41
C GLN A 255 -9.64 1.39 -12.73
N ASP A 256 -9.85 0.08 -12.69
CA ASP A 256 -11.19 -0.52 -12.68
C ASP A 256 -11.91 -0.20 -11.35
N PRO A 257 -13.10 0.42 -11.37
CA PRO A 257 -13.89 0.69 -10.16
C PRO A 257 -14.22 -0.56 -9.33
N ALA A 258 -14.34 -1.74 -9.95
CA ALA A 258 -14.63 -3.00 -9.27
C ALA A 258 -13.42 -3.55 -8.52
N LEU A 259 -12.19 -3.30 -9.01
CA LEU A 259 -10.93 -3.76 -8.42
C LEU A 259 -9.84 -2.68 -8.47
N PRO A 260 -10.03 -1.55 -7.77
CA PRO A 260 -9.16 -0.40 -7.96
C PRO A 260 -7.75 -0.60 -7.43
N PHE A 261 -7.54 -1.53 -6.51
CA PHE A 261 -6.22 -1.84 -5.95
C PHE A 261 -5.36 -2.70 -6.87
N ALA A 262 -5.91 -3.10 -8.01
CA ALA A 262 -5.41 -4.18 -8.83
C ALA A 262 -4.81 -3.67 -10.16
N ALA A 263 -5.08 -2.41 -10.51
CA ALA A 263 -4.49 -1.76 -11.67
C ALA A 263 -2.95 -1.69 -11.55
N PRO A 264 -2.23 -2.14 -12.60
CA PRO A 264 -0.77 -2.12 -12.58
C PRO A 264 -0.25 -0.68 -12.59
N HIS A 265 0.90 -0.49 -11.98
CA HIS A 265 1.70 0.71 -12.15
C HIS A 265 3.16 0.35 -12.34
N ALA A 266 3.92 1.36 -12.74
CA ALA A 266 5.35 1.25 -12.87
C ALA A 266 6.02 2.51 -12.31
N ASP A 267 7.10 2.32 -11.56
CA ASP A 267 7.79 3.41 -10.90
C ASP A 267 9.27 3.12 -10.66
N PRO A 268 10.13 4.15 -10.59
CA PRO A 268 11.50 4.01 -10.10
C PRO A 268 11.51 3.61 -8.63
N ASP A 269 12.26 2.55 -8.28
CA ASP A 269 12.42 2.15 -6.88
C ASP A 269 13.38 3.10 -6.14
N VAL A 270 12.85 3.97 -5.29
CA VAL A 270 13.65 5.00 -4.58
C VAL A 270 14.56 4.44 -3.49
N ALA A 271 14.38 3.17 -3.10
CA ALA A 271 15.23 2.54 -2.09
C ALA A 271 16.44 1.81 -2.71
N LYS A 272 16.49 1.69 -4.04
CA LYS A 272 17.55 0.96 -4.74
C LYS A 272 18.42 1.90 -5.56
N LEU A 273 19.74 1.78 -5.43
CA LEU A 273 20.69 2.61 -6.18
C LEU A 273 20.41 2.56 -7.69
N GLY A 274 20.42 3.73 -8.33
CA GLY A 274 20.11 3.89 -9.76
C GLY A 274 18.61 3.92 -10.08
N HIS A 275 17.73 3.77 -9.08
CA HIS A 275 16.28 3.80 -9.19
C HIS A 275 15.74 2.97 -10.37
N PRO A 276 16.06 1.66 -10.44
CA PRO A 276 15.56 0.82 -11.51
C PRO A 276 14.03 0.81 -11.50
N THR A 277 13.43 0.77 -12.70
CA THR A 277 11.98 0.74 -12.83
C THR A 277 11.46 -0.63 -12.45
N ARG A 278 10.48 -0.64 -11.55
CA ARG A 278 9.68 -1.81 -11.21
C ARG A 278 8.26 -1.66 -11.76
N PHE A 279 7.65 -2.79 -12.07
CA PHE A 279 6.27 -2.94 -12.50
C PHE A 279 5.52 -3.78 -11.48
N GLY A 280 4.28 -3.42 -11.19
CA GLY A 280 3.44 -4.09 -10.22
C GLY A 280 2.67 -3.10 -9.35
N PRO A 281 2.18 -3.54 -8.18
CA PRO A 281 2.16 -4.93 -7.77
C PRO A 281 1.13 -5.73 -8.60
N THR A 282 1.31 -7.04 -8.71
CA THR A 282 0.18 -7.97 -8.92
C THR A 282 -0.76 -7.92 -7.72
N ALA A 283 -1.93 -8.54 -7.82
CA ALA A 283 -2.89 -8.62 -6.72
C ALA A 283 -3.46 -10.04 -6.64
N ALA A 284 -2.71 -10.94 -6.03
CA ALA A 284 -3.08 -12.35 -5.89
C ALA A 284 -3.38 -12.72 -4.44
N PHE A 285 -4.35 -13.63 -4.23
CA PHE A 285 -4.59 -14.22 -2.93
C PHE A 285 -3.32 -14.90 -2.39
N HIS A 286 -3.07 -14.76 -1.10
CA HIS A 286 -1.94 -15.40 -0.43
C HIS A 286 -2.39 -16.08 0.86
N PRO A 287 -2.01 -17.34 1.12
CA PRO A 287 -2.43 -18.04 2.33
C PRO A 287 -1.76 -17.55 3.62
N MET A 288 -0.73 -16.69 3.55
CA MET A 288 0.03 -16.21 4.70
C MET A 288 -0.28 -14.74 5.02
N MET A 289 -0.21 -14.34 6.29
CA MET A 289 -0.39 -12.93 6.70
C MET A 289 0.84 -12.09 6.37
N GLU A 290 2.02 -12.71 6.34
CA GLU A 290 3.28 -12.08 6.01
C GLU A 290 3.96 -12.85 4.89
N ARG A 291 4.51 -12.11 3.93
CA ARG A 291 5.17 -12.72 2.78
C ARG A 291 6.41 -13.47 3.25
N TYR A 292 6.56 -14.70 2.78
CA TYR A 292 7.69 -15.58 3.11
C TYR A 292 7.76 -16.04 4.58
N LEU A 293 6.69 -15.88 5.36
CA LEU A 293 6.62 -16.36 6.74
C LEU A 293 5.51 -17.41 6.91
N PHE A 294 5.87 -18.69 6.74
CA PHE A 294 4.95 -19.83 6.85
C PHE A 294 4.30 -19.95 8.22
N GLU A 295 4.98 -19.51 9.27
CA GLU A 295 4.46 -19.48 10.64
C GLU A 295 3.21 -18.60 10.79
N SER A 296 2.95 -17.70 9.83
CA SER A 296 1.76 -16.84 9.83
C SER A 296 0.51 -17.48 9.20
N LEU A 297 0.64 -18.67 8.61
CA LEU A 297 -0.48 -19.39 7.98
C LEU A 297 -1.62 -19.73 8.97
N PRO A 298 -1.37 -20.27 10.17
CA PRO A 298 -2.45 -20.56 11.12
C PRO A 298 -3.20 -19.30 11.53
N ASP A 299 -2.48 -18.19 11.71
CA ASP A 299 -3.04 -16.88 12.05
C ASP A 299 -3.92 -16.35 10.89
N ALA A 300 -3.47 -16.51 9.64
CA ALA A 300 -4.26 -16.18 8.45
C ALA A 300 -5.57 -16.96 8.41
N LEU A 301 -5.51 -18.29 8.57
CA LEU A 301 -6.68 -19.17 8.53
C LEU A 301 -7.72 -18.81 9.60
N ARG A 302 -7.27 -18.49 10.82
CA ARG A 302 -8.13 -18.01 11.90
C ARG A 302 -8.83 -16.69 11.57
N THR A 303 -8.17 -15.78 10.88
CA THR A 303 -8.76 -14.49 10.47
C THR A 303 -9.60 -14.56 9.20
N MET A 304 -9.33 -15.50 8.30
CA MET A 304 -10.11 -15.70 7.08
C MET A 304 -11.48 -16.30 7.36
N GLN A 305 -11.63 -17.08 8.45
CA GLN A 305 -12.88 -17.74 8.84
C GLN A 305 -13.53 -18.54 7.69
N LEU A 306 -12.75 -19.22 6.85
CA LEU A 306 -13.26 -19.90 5.63
C LEU A 306 -14.22 -21.06 5.90
N THR A 307 -14.35 -21.52 7.14
CA THR A 307 -15.31 -22.54 7.56
C THR A 307 -16.63 -21.95 8.08
N ASP A 308 -16.70 -20.64 8.26
CA ASP A 308 -17.90 -19.96 8.72
C ASP A 308 -18.90 -19.80 7.55
N PRO A 309 -20.15 -20.28 7.69
CA PRO A 309 -21.16 -20.17 6.64
C PRO A 309 -21.43 -18.74 6.18
N ALA A 310 -21.36 -17.75 7.07
CA ALA A 310 -21.58 -16.36 6.70
C ALA A 310 -20.46 -15.81 5.82
N THR A 311 -19.21 -16.18 6.12
CA THR A 311 -18.05 -15.88 5.25
C THR A 311 -18.19 -16.53 3.87
N ILE A 312 -18.55 -17.81 3.81
CA ILE A 312 -18.73 -18.53 2.54
C ILE A 312 -19.85 -17.88 1.71
N ALA A 313 -20.99 -17.58 2.33
CA ALA A 313 -22.12 -16.93 1.66
C ALA A 313 -21.76 -15.55 1.13
N ALA A 314 -21.04 -14.73 1.92
CA ALA A 314 -20.61 -13.41 1.50
C ALA A 314 -19.64 -13.46 0.30
N LEU A 315 -18.69 -14.41 0.29
CA LEU A 315 -17.80 -14.62 -0.85
C LEU A 315 -18.57 -15.08 -2.09
N ALA A 316 -19.50 -16.03 -1.94
CA ALA A 316 -20.32 -16.52 -3.04
C ALA A 316 -21.16 -15.40 -3.67
N ASP A 317 -21.78 -14.54 -2.86
CA ASP A 317 -22.59 -13.42 -3.35
C ASP A 317 -21.73 -12.38 -4.08
N ILE A 318 -20.55 -12.04 -3.56
CA ILE A 318 -19.62 -11.12 -4.24
C ILE A 318 -19.21 -11.66 -5.62
N LEU A 319 -18.90 -12.96 -5.71
CA LEU A 319 -18.51 -13.59 -6.97
C LEU A 319 -19.70 -13.71 -7.94
N ALA A 320 -20.91 -13.95 -7.43
CA ALA A 320 -22.13 -14.03 -8.24
C ALA A 320 -22.52 -12.66 -8.82
N GLU A 321 -22.41 -11.59 -8.04
CA GLU A 321 -22.67 -10.21 -8.51
C GLU A 321 -21.61 -9.72 -9.49
N ARG A 322 -20.38 -10.22 -9.37
CA ARG A 322 -19.23 -9.74 -10.15
C ARG A 322 -18.44 -10.92 -10.75
N PRO A 323 -19.01 -11.65 -11.73
CA PRO A 323 -18.37 -12.85 -12.29
C PRO A 323 -17.02 -12.56 -12.95
N HIS A 324 -16.80 -11.34 -13.46
CA HIS A 324 -15.52 -10.91 -14.03
C HIS A 324 -14.36 -10.96 -13.01
N LEU A 325 -14.64 -10.86 -11.69
CA LEU A 325 -13.61 -10.97 -10.66
C LEU A 325 -12.94 -12.35 -10.63
N ILE A 326 -13.63 -13.40 -11.06
CA ILE A 326 -13.06 -14.76 -11.13
C ILE A 326 -11.98 -14.79 -12.20
N GLY A 327 -12.29 -14.29 -13.40
CA GLY A 327 -11.32 -14.21 -14.50
C GLY A 327 -10.11 -13.36 -14.11
N TYR A 328 -10.35 -12.24 -13.42
CA TYR A 328 -9.30 -11.39 -12.88
C TYR A 328 -8.41 -12.13 -11.87
N ALA A 329 -9.01 -12.77 -10.86
CA ALA A 329 -8.27 -13.50 -9.85
C ALA A 329 -7.42 -14.62 -10.45
N LEU A 330 -7.97 -15.34 -11.45
CA LEU A 330 -7.23 -16.35 -12.20
C LEU A 330 -6.06 -15.75 -12.96
N ALA A 331 -6.25 -14.62 -13.66
CA ALA A 331 -5.16 -13.92 -14.35
C ALA A 331 -4.04 -13.53 -13.37
N GLN A 332 -4.37 -12.94 -12.22
CA GLN A 332 -3.40 -12.58 -11.20
C GLN A 332 -2.63 -13.79 -10.64
N MET A 333 -3.30 -14.93 -10.46
CA MET A 333 -2.62 -16.17 -10.07
C MET A 333 -1.65 -16.68 -11.14
N THR A 334 -1.97 -16.49 -12.43
CA THR A 334 -1.03 -16.86 -13.51
C THR A 334 0.24 -16.02 -13.51
N TYR A 335 0.15 -14.74 -13.12
CA TYR A 335 1.32 -13.86 -13.00
C TYR A 335 2.28 -14.26 -11.88
N GLU A 336 1.79 -14.95 -10.85
CA GLU A 336 2.61 -15.51 -9.77
C GLU A 336 3.25 -16.86 -10.13
N ALA A 337 2.87 -17.46 -11.26
CA ALA A 337 3.34 -18.78 -11.62
C ALA A 337 4.83 -18.77 -12.02
N PRO A 338 5.65 -19.70 -11.49
CA PRO A 338 7.05 -19.79 -11.86
C PRO A 338 7.25 -19.97 -13.37
N LEU A 339 8.33 -19.39 -13.90
CA LEU A 339 8.82 -19.53 -15.29
C LEU A 339 7.99 -18.84 -16.39
N PHE A 340 6.67 -18.72 -16.27
CA PHE A 340 5.81 -18.12 -17.30
C PHE A 340 4.98 -16.92 -16.82
N GLY A 341 4.80 -16.74 -15.50
CA GLY A 341 4.07 -15.60 -14.97
C GLY A 341 4.69 -14.25 -15.32
N GLU A 342 6.03 -14.17 -15.39
CA GLU A 342 6.75 -12.96 -15.82
C GLU A 342 6.40 -12.56 -17.25
N HIS A 343 6.27 -13.53 -18.15
CA HIS A 343 5.95 -13.31 -19.56
C HIS A 343 4.48 -12.91 -19.74
N GLN A 344 3.58 -13.58 -19.02
CA GLN A 344 2.15 -13.22 -19.03
C GLN A 344 1.90 -11.82 -18.48
N TYR A 345 2.54 -11.46 -17.36
CA TYR A 345 2.45 -10.11 -16.81
C TYR A 345 3.07 -9.07 -17.74
N ALA A 346 4.20 -9.40 -18.40
CA ALA A 346 4.85 -8.54 -19.38
C ALA A 346 3.92 -8.18 -20.55
N ILE A 347 3.20 -9.17 -21.11
CA ILE A 347 2.32 -8.96 -22.26
C ILE A 347 1.02 -8.27 -21.85
N ASN A 348 0.38 -8.74 -20.79
CA ASN A 348 -1.00 -8.34 -20.48
C ASN A 348 -1.10 -7.04 -19.66
N GLU A 349 -0.10 -6.74 -18.84
CA GLU A 349 -0.14 -5.61 -17.89
C GLU A 349 0.95 -4.58 -18.18
N ALA A 350 2.23 -4.98 -18.04
CA ALA A 350 3.35 -4.04 -18.15
C ALA A 350 3.52 -3.48 -19.57
N GLY A 351 3.27 -4.31 -20.59
CA GLY A 351 3.31 -3.94 -22.00
C GLY A 351 2.29 -2.89 -22.39
N ARG A 352 1.16 -2.82 -21.68
CA ARG A 352 0.16 -1.77 -21.87
C ARG A 352 0.71 -0.39 -21.52
N LEU A 353 1.57 -0.33 -20.48
CA LEU A 353 2.26 0.89 -20.06
C LEU A 353 3.49 1.19 -20.91
N VAL A 354 4.34 0.19 -21.17
CA VAL A 354 5.60 0.34 -21.93
C VAL A 354 5.61 -0.69 -23.06
N PRO A 355 5.31 -0.29 -24.32
CA PRO A 355 5.15 -1.22 -25.45
C PRO A 355 6.37 -2.12 -25.72
N ALA A 356 7.59 -1.62 -25.47
CA ALA A 356 8.83 -2.39 -25.64
C ALA A 356 8.89 -3.67 -24.77
N ILE A 357 8.13 -3.73 -23.67
CA ILE A 357 8.03 -4.93 -22.82
C ILE A 357 7.21 -6.03 -23.51
N ALA A 358 6.05 -5.69 -24.08
CA ALA A 358 5.21 -6.65 -24.81
C ALA A 358 5.94 -7.22 -26.04
N ARG A 359 6.87 -6.46 -26.62
CA ARG A 359 7.72 -6.88 -27.76
C ARG A 359 8.98 -7.66 -27.34
N GLU A 360 9.11 -7.99 -26.06
CA GLU A 360 10.26 -8.71 -25.51
C GLU A 360 11.61 -7.99 -25.71
N ARG A 361 11.59 -6.68 -26.02
CA ARG A 361 12.79 -5.84 -26.13
C ARG A 361 13.37 -5.49 -24.76
N VAL A 362 12.50 -5.44 -23.76
CA VAL A 362 12.89 -5.37 -22.36
C VAL A 362 12.31 -6.55 -21.61
N ARG A 363 13.20 -7.41 -21.11
CA ARG A 363 12.82 -8.49 -20.21
C ARG A 363 12.41 -7.93 -18.85
N LEU A 364 11.36 -8.50 -18.27
CA LEU A 364 11.03 -8.35 -16.85
C LEU A 364 11.64 -9.48 -16.04
N SER A 365 12.20 -9.15 -14.87
CA SER A 365 12.71 -10.13 -13.91
C SER A 365 11.96 -10.02 -12.58
N PRO A 366 11.56 -11.13 -11.95
CA PRO A 366 10.92 -11.12 -10.64
C PRO A 366 11.76 -10.39 -9.60
N ALA A 367 11.13 -9.49 -8.86
CA ALA A 367 11.75 -8.77 -7.76
C ALA A 367 11.73 -9.65 -6.48
N TRP A 368 12.60 -10.67 -6.44
CA TRP A 368 12.67 -11.56 -5.28
C TRP A 368 12.94 -10.80 -3.98
N GLY A 369 12.14 -11.09 -2.94
CA GLY A 369 12.21 -10.38 -1.65
C GLY A 369 11.56 -8.99 -1.67
N PHE A 370 10.78 -8.67 -2.71
CA PHE A 370 9.88 -7.52 -2.76
C PHE A 370 8.42 -7.98 -2.66
N GLY A 371 7.56 -7.04 -2.29
CA GLY A 371 6.14 -7.26 -2.13
C GLY A 371 5.76 -7.55 -0.68
N GLY A 372 4.66 -6.93 -0.25
CA GLY A 372 4.03 -7.19 1.04
C GLY A 372 2.75 -8.00 0.88
N VAL A 373 2.14 -8.31 2.03
CA VAL A 373 0.78 -8.84 2.09
C VAL A 373 -0.10 -7.75 2.67
N ARG A 374 -1.17 -7.42 1.95
CA ARG A 374 -2.18 -6.47 2.38
C ARG A 374 -3.41 -7.23 2.87
N PRO A 375 -3.94 -6.92 4.06
CA PRO A 375 -5.21 -7.47 4.49
C PRO A 375 -6.36 -6.78 3.76
N GLN A 376 -7.16 -7.56 3.04
CA GLN A 376 -8.42 -7.11 2.45
C GLN A 376 -9.56 -7.60 3.34
N LEU A 377 -10.29 -6.68 3.96
CA LEU A 377 -11.41 -7.03 4.83
C LEU A 377 -12.66 -7.35 4.02
N LEU A 378 -13.39 -8.36 4.47
CA LEU A 378 -14.71 -8.77 4.04
C LEU A 378 -15.68 -8.58 5.22
N ASP A 379 -16.73 -7.79 5.03
CA ASP A 379 -17.82 -7.65 6.00
C ASP A 379 -18.92 -8.66 5.65
N THR A 380 -19.13 -9.68 6.50
CA THR A 380 -20.11 -10.74 6.26
C THR A 380 -21.55 -10.29 6.45
N ARG A 381 -21.80 -9.19 7.17
CA ARG A 381 -23.14 -8.60 7.33
C ARG A 381 -23.56 -7.83 6.10
N LYS A 382 -22.63 -7.03 5.56
CA LYS A 382 -22.86 -6.24 4.34
C LYS A 382 -22.62 -7.02 3.06
N LYS A 383 -21.90 -8.14 3.15
CA LYS A 383 -21.45 -8.96 2.01
C LYS A 383 -20.62 -8.14 1.01
N THR A 384 -19.72 -7.31 1.53
CA THR A 384 -18.87 -6.43 0.71
C THR A 384 -17.42 -6.45 1.17
N LEU A 385 -16.52 -6.18 0.23
CA LEU A 385 -15.11 -5.92 0.52
C LEU A 385 -14.95 -4.47 1.02
N LEU A 386 -14.36 -4.29 2.19
CA LEU A 386 -14.13 -2.96 2.75
C LEU A 386 -12.89 -2.33 2.11
N MET A 387 -13.06 -1.15 1.51
CA MET A 387 -11.98 -0.44 0.82
C MET A 387 -11.33 0.61 1.73
N GLY A 388 -9.99 0.56 1.85
CA GLY A 388 -9.19 1.55 2.57
C GLY A 388 -8.76 1.10 3.97
N ALA A 389 -8.52 2.08 4.85
CA ALA A 389 -8.13 1.81 6.23
C ALA A 389 -9.28 1.26 7.06
N GLY A 390 -9.07 0.11 7.70
CA GLY A 390 -10.00 -0.44 8.68
C GLY A 390 -9.62 0.04 10.08
N LYS A 391 -10.60 0.49 10.87
CA LYS A 391 -10.42 0.78 12.29
C LYS A 391 -11.57 0.14 13.06
N ILE A 392 -11.26 -0.67 14.06
CA ILE A 392 -12.25 -1.26 14.97
C ILE A 392 -12.14 -0.51 16.30
N ILE A 393 -13.26 0.08 16.71
CA ILE A 393 -13.47 0.70 18.01
C ILE A 393 -14.81 0.17 18.49
N GLU A 394 -14.81 -0.52 19.63
CA GLU A 394 -15.99 -1.20 20.16
C GLU A 394 -16.28 -0.67 21.58
N PRO A 395 -17.54 -0.31 21.91
CA PRO A 395 -17.90 0.22 23.23
C PRO A 395 -17.55 -0.69 24.40
N GLU A 396 -17.46 -2.01 24.16
CA GLU A 396 -17.12 -3.04 25.14
C GLU A 396 -15.65 -2.96 25.60
N VAL A 397 -14.77 -2.36 24.79
CA VAL A 397 -13.35 -2.17 25.10
C VAL A 397 -12.91 -0.73 24.79
N PRO A 398 -13.42 0.27 25.52
CA PRO A 398 -13.24 1.69 25.17
C PRO A 398 -11.77 2.17 25.23
N ASN A 399 -10.90 1.39 25.86
CA ASN A 399 -9.47 1.66 26.00
C ASN A 399 -8.60 0.97 24.94
N MET A 400 -9.20 0.43 23.88
CA MET A 400 -8.51 -0.25 22.80
C MET A 400 -8.93 0.26 21.42
N ILE A 401 -7.95 0.49 20.53
CA ILE A 401 -8.17 0.76 19.11
C ILE A 401 -7.45 -0.32 18.31
N PHE A 402 -8.11 -0.90 17.31
CA PHE A 402 -7.47 -1.83 16.38
C PHE A 402 -7.42 -1.23 14.97
N ASN A 403 -6.23 -0.79 14.57
CA ASN A 403 -5.95 -0.30 13.23
C ASN A 403 -5.62 -1.49 12.33
N ILE A 404 -6.49 -1.75 11.35
CA ILE A 404 -6.27 -2.75 10.31
C ILE A 404 -5.74 -2.03 9.06
N THR A 405 -4.52 -2.43 8.69
CA THR A 405 -3.63 -1.83 7.67
C THR A 405 -4.23 -0.65 6.89
N PRO A 406 -3.77 0.57 7.18
CA PRO A 406 -4.41 1.77 6.70
C PRO A 406 -3.89 2.15 5.30
N SER A 407 -4.20 1.35 4.28
CA SER A 407 -3.82 1.71 2.90
C SER A 407 -4.68 2.89 2.42
N PRO A 408 -4.10 3.95 1.80
CA PRO A 408 -2.67 4.11 1.47
C PRO A 408 -1.76 4.47 2.66
N GLY A 409 -0.75 3.62 2.91
CA GLY A 409 0.01 3.60 4.18
C GLY A 409 0.69 4.93 4.56
N ALA A 410 1.58 5.46 3.73
CA ALA A 410 2.26 6.72 4.04
C ALA A 410 1.29 7.91 4.09
N THR A 411 0.32 7.96 3.18
CA THR A 411 -0.68 9.04 3.11
C THR A 411 -1.43 9.21 4.43
N VAL A 412 -1.85 8.12 5.07
CA VAL A 412 -2.75 8.22 6.22
C VAL A 412 -2.05 8.01 7.56
N CYS A 413 -0.77 7.64 7.61
CA CYS A 413 -0.09 7.24 8.85
C CYS A 413 -0.20 8.29 9.97
N LEU A 414 0.10 9.56 9.69
CA LEU A 414 0.01 10.65 10.68
C LEU A 414 -1.44 11.02 11.00
N ALA A 415 -2.34 10.93 10.01
CA ALA A 415 -3.76 11.21 10.23
C ALA A 415 -4.42 10.14 11.12
N SER A 416 -4.04 8.87 10.94
CA SER A 416 -4.43 7.77 11.82
C SER A 416 -3.92 8.03 13.24
N ALA A 417 -2.65 8.38 13.40
CA ALA A 417 -2.06 8.65 14.71
C ALA A 417 -2.67 9.88 15.41
N LEU A 418 -3.11 10.89 14.67
CA LEU A 418 -3.82 12.05 15.22
C LEU A 418 -5.25 11.72 15.67
N SER A 419 -5.87 10.74 15.01
CA SER A 419 -7.23 10.27 15.33
C SER A 419 -7.25 9.23 16.45
N ASP A 420 -6.15 8.53 16.68
CA ASP A 420 -5.97 7.56 17.77
C ASP A 420 -5.68 8.30 19.08
#